data_AF-A0A656GJH5-F1
#
_entry.id   AF-A0A656GJH5-F1
#
_cell.length_a   1.000
_cell.length_b   1.000
_cell.length_c   1.000
_cell.angle_alpha   90.00
_cell.angle_beta   90.00
_cell.angle_gamma   90.00
#
_symmetry.space_group_name_H-M   'P 1'
#
loop_
_entity.id
_entity.type
_entity.pdbx_description
1 polymer ?
#
loop_
_entity_poly.entity_id
_entity_poly.type
_entity_poly.pdbx_seq_one_letter_code
_entity_poly.pdbx_strand_id
1 'polypeptide(L)'
;SDSGNVLNALTASLHRLGSVDHSPSALSEATGLLSSAQIQVEEAVGELNRFLDHFDADPARLQQLEERLDAIYTLARKHRIQPGEVATLQQKLLDEIETLNANDESIERLEHEVQAFARHYQEKARELSDLRRNSATTLASAVEQEIHRLGMPGGRFQIDLKANASVEPSPHGLEQVELLVSANPGQPLKALAKVASGGELSRISLAIQVITAQTSRVPTLVFDEVDVGIGG
;
A
#
# COMPACT_ATOMS: atom_id res chain seq x y z
N SER A 1 8.35 28.90 61.68
CA SER A 1 9.66 28.56 62.26
C SER A 1 10.09 29.72 63.12
N ASP A 2 9.69 29.71 64.38
CA ASP A 2 9.78 30.85 65.32
C ASP A 2 11.17 30.94 65.98
N SER A 3 12.19 30.63 65.19
CA SER A 3 13.59 30.61 65.60
C SER A 3 14.18 32.01 65.41
N GLY A 4 14.09 32.81 66.48
CA GLY A 4 14.98 33.94 66.77
C GLY A 4 15.15 34.97 65.66
N ASN A 5 14.24 35.95 65.58
CA ASN A 5 14.51 37.16 64.82
C ASN A 5 15.77 37.85 65.41
N VAL A 6 16.85 37.84 64.65
CA VAL A 6 18.15 38.43 65.01
C VAL A 6 17.97 39.90 65.41
N LEU A 7 17.07 40.62 64.75
CA LEU A 7 16.72 42.00 65.07
C LEU A 7 16.06 42.10 66.44
N ASN A 8 15.12 41.22 66.78
CA ASN A 8 14.52 41.18 68.12
C ASN A 8 15.56 40.86 69.22
N ALA A 9 16.51 39.98 68.93
CA ALA A 9 17.60 39.64 69.85
C ALA A 9 18.56 40.83 70.05
N LEU A 10 18.87 41.59 68.99
CA LEU A 10 19.67 42.81 69.04
C LEU A 10 18.95 43.91 69.82
N THR A 11 17.67 44.15 69.54
CA THR A 11 16.83 45.14 70.27
C THR A 11 16.73 44.81 71.75
N ALA A 12 16.49 43.55 72.11
CA ALA A 12 16.42 43.11 73.51
C ALA A 12 17.79 43.20 74.22
N SER A 13 18.90 43.09 73.49
CA SER A 13 20.25 43.23 74.05
C SER A 13 20.59 44.70 74.27
N LEU A 14 20.26 45.58 73.32
CA LEU A 14 20.44 47.03 73.46
C LEU A 14 19.58 47.63 74.57
N HIS A 15 18.32 47.17 74.72
CA HIS A 15 17.45 47.60 75.82
C HIS A 15 18.00 47.20 77.19
N ARG A 16 18.55 45.98 77.32
CA ARG A 16 19.18 45.51 78.56
C ARG A 16 20.44 46.29 78.92
N LEU A 17 21.26 46.64 77.92
CA LEU A 17 22.43 47.49 78.10
C LEU A 17 22.05 48.93 78.47
N GLY A 18 20.94 49.45 77.94
CA GLY A 18 20.41 50.78 78.26
C GLY A 18 19.80 50.91 79.67
N SER A 19 19.35 49.80 80.27
CA SER A 19 18.76 49.78 81.62
C SER A 19 19.77 49.73 82.78
N VAL A 20 21.09 49.76 82.50
CA VAL A 20 22.15 49.73 83.52
C VAL A 20 22.49 51.15 83.96
N ASP A 21 22.00 51.56 85.15
CA ASP A 21 22.36 52.84 85.78
C ASP A 21 23.85 52.87 86.15
N HIS A 22 24.51 54.01 85.87
CA HIS A 22 25.97 54.20 85.89
C HIS A 22 26.75 53.27 84.95
N SER A 23 26.34 53.24 83.68
CA SER A 23 27.03 52.52 82.60
C SER A 23 28.55 52.81 82.58
N PRO A 24 29.42 51.80 82.80
CA PRO A 24 30.86 51.94 82.66
C PRO A 24 31.24 52.35 81.23
N SER A 25 32.23 53.22 81.07
CA SER A 25 32.78 53.57 79.74
C SER A 25 33.23 52.34 78.94
N ALA A 26 33.58 51.25 79.62
CA ALA A 26 33.94 49.96 79.04
C ALA A 26 32.83 49.27 78.23
N LEU A 27 31.54 49.61 78.44
CA LEU A 27 30.43 49.01 77.69
C LEU A 27 29.99 49.83 76.46
N SER A 28 30.45 51.08 76.35
CA SER A 28 30.05 52.01 75.28
C SER A 28 30.37 51.48 73.88
N GLU A 29 31.58 50.91 73.71
CA GLU A 29 32.01 50.36 72.42
C GLU A 29 31.16 49.16 72.00
N ALA A 30 30.86 48.24 72.93
CA ALA A 30 30.02 47.08 72.65
C ALA A 30 28.58 47.49 72.31
N THR A 31 28.00 48.48 73.00
CA THR A 31 26.68 49.03 72.68
C THR A 31 26.67 49.69 71.30
N GLY A 32 27.73 50.42 70.92
CA GLY A 32 27.87 51.02 69.59
C GLY A 32 27.95 49.99 68.47
N LEU A 33 28.70 48.89 68.69
CA LEU A 33 28.79 47.78 67.74
C LEU A 33 27.45 47.05 67.58
N LEU A 34 26.73 46.80 68.69
CA LEU A 34 25.40 46.18 68.64
C LEU A 34 24.35 47.06 67.96
N SER A 35 24.40 48.38 68.17
CA SER A 35 23.53 49.33 67.47
C SER A 35 23.83 49.38 65.97
N SER A 36 25.11 49.36 65.60
CA SER A 36 25.53 49.28 64.20
C SER A 36 25.09 47.97 63.54
N ALA A 37 25.21 46.84 64.24
CA ALA A 37 24.73 45.55 63.77
C ALA A 37 23.20 45.54 63.57
N GLN A 38 22.44 46.18 64.46
CA GLN A 38 20.98 46.32 64.28
C GLN A 38 20.64 47.06 62.98
N ILE A 39 21.29 48.22 62.75
CA ILE A 39 21.08 49.02 61.53
C ILE A 39 21.42 48.20 60.27
N GLN A 40 22.56 47.50 60.27
CA GLN A 40 22.96 46.67 59.12
C GLN A 40 21.98 45.53 58.85
N VAL A 41 21.43 44.90 59.90
CA VAL A 41 20.41 43.85 59.76
C VAL A 41 19.09 44.44 59.23
N GLU A 42 18.68 45.62 59.70
CA GLU A 42 17.51 46.34 59.21
C GLU A 42 17.64 46.68 57.71
N GLU A 43 18.81 47.19 57.29
CA GLU A 43 19.10 47.49 55.89
C GLU A 43 19.09 46.23 55.02
N ALA A 44 19.72 45.13 55.48
CA ALA A 44 19.72 43.86 54.76
C ALA A 44 18.31 43.29 54.58
N VAL A 45 17.45 43.39 55.60
CA VAL A 45 16.03 43.02 55.49
C VAL A 45 15.31 43.91 54.47
N GLY A 46 15.59 45.22 54.46
CA GLY A 46 15.04 46.15 53.48
C GLY A 46 15.49 45.88 52.04
N GLU A 47 16.74 45.47 51.81
CA GLU A 47 17.24 45.02 50.50
C GLU A 47 16.58 43.70 50.06
N LEU A 48 16.47 42.72 50.96
CA LEU A 48 15.81 41.44 50.66
C LEU A 48 14.33 41.62 50.30
N ASN A 49 13.61 42.47 51.03
CA ASN A 49 12.20 42.77 50.72
C ASN A 49 12.08 43.49 49.38
N ARG A 50 12.94 44.47 49.08
CA ARG A 50 12.96 45.12 47.76
C ARG A 50 13.25 44.12 46.64
N PHE A 51 14.18 43.19 46.85
CA PHE A 51 14.43 42.13 45.88
C PHE A 51 13.18 41.26 45.66
N LEU A 52 12.50 40.85 46.73
CA LEU A 52 11.26 40.05 46.64
C LEU A 52 10.12 40.83 45.94
N ASP A 53 9.98 42.12 46.21
CA ASP A 53 8.97 42.98 45.56
C ASP A 53 9.21 43.13 44.04
N HIS A 54 10.46 43.03 43.59
CA HIS A 54 10.83 43.09 42.17
C HIS A 54 11.05 41.71 41.54
N PHE A 55 11.04 40.65 42.34
CA PHE A 55 11.20 39.28 41.86
C PHE A 55 9.85 38.79 41.30
N ASP A 56 9.65 39.04 40.02
CA ASP A 56 8.49 38.56 39.28
C ASP A 56 8.68 37.05 38.98
N ALA A 57 8.38 36.22 39.96
CA ALA A 57 8.02 34.85 39.69
C ALA A 57 6.70 34.90 38.92
N ASP A 58 6.66 34.31 37.72
CA ASP A 58 5.44 34.14 36.93
C ASP A 58 4.90 32.70 37.13
N PRO A 59 4.11 32.43 38.20
CA PRO A 59 3.50 31.13 38.43
C PRO A 59 2.68 30.63 37.25
N ALA A 60 2.03 31.53 36.51
CA ALA A 60 1.19 31.15 35.38
C ALA A 60 2.05 30.57 34.25
N ARG A 61 3.20 31.19 33.96
CA ARG A 61 4.16 30.65 32.98
C ARG A 61 4.80 29.35 33.45
N LEU A 62 5.12 29.22 34.74
CA LEU A 62 5.64 27.97 35.28
C LEU A 62 4.63 26.83 35.09
N GLN A 63 3.38 27.06 35.46
CA GLN A 63 2.28 26.11 35.27
C GLN A 63 2.13 25.69 33.80
N GLN A 64 2.17 26.64 32.85
CA GLN A 64 2.12 26.35 31.41
C GLN A 64 3.29 25.47 30.94
N LEU A 65 4.50 25.70 31.47
CA LEU A 65 5.67 24.89 31.14
C LEU A 65 5.54 23.46 31.68
N GLU A 66 5.06 23.31 32.92
CA GLU A 66 4.81 22.01 33.55
C GLU A 66 3.76 21.21 32.76
N GLU A 67 2.63 21.82 32.41
CA GLU A 67 1.59 21.18 31.59
C GLU A 67 2.11 20.74 30.23
N ARG A 68 2.94 21.57 29.58
CA ARG A 68 3.55 21.24 28.29
C ARG A 68 4.54 20.08 28.42
N LEU A 69 5.34 20.06 29.48
CA LEU A 69 6.28 18.95 29.75
C LEU A 69 5.50 17.66 30.01
N ASP A 70 4.45 17.70 30.82
CA ASP A 70 3.60 16.55 31.12
C ASP A 70 2.95 15.96 29.85
N ALA A 71 2.49 16.82 28.94
CA ALA A 71 1.99 16.38 27.64
C ALA A 71 3.06 15.64 26.83
N ILE A 72 4.27 16.18 26.75
CA ILE A 72 5.41 15.56 26.04
C ILE A 72 5.75 14.21 26.69
N TYR A 73 5.88 14.13 28.01
CA TYR A 73 6.19 12.89 28.71
C TYR A 73 5.09 11.83 28.58
N THR A 74 3.83 12.26 28.55
CA THR A 74 2.69 11.35 28.36
C THR A 74 2.68 10.78 26.94
N LEU A 75 2.91 11.60 25.91
CA LEU A 75 3.06 11.14 24.54
C LEU A 75 4.27 10.21 24.37
N ALA A 76 5.41 10.59 24.93
CA ALA A 76 6.63 9.78 24.88
C ALA A 76 6.42 8.40 25.51
N ARG A 77 5.78 8.32 26.69
CA ARG A 77 5.42 7.05 27.35
C ARG A 77 4.44 6.22 26.52
N LYS A 78 3.39 6.84 25.97
CA LYS A 78 2.39 6.16 25.13
C LYS A 78 3.05 5.50 23.92
N HIS A 79 3.99 6.19 23.29
CA HIS A 79 4.69 5.71 22.10
C HIS A 79 6.01 4.98 22.39
N ARG A 80 6.39 4.82 23.67
CA ARG A 80 7.61 4.13 24.14
C ARG A 80 8.90 4.72 23.54
N ILE A 81 8.97 6.03 23.45
CA ILE A 81 10.12 6.79 22.93
C ILE A 81 10.65 7.77 23.98
N GLN A 82 11.78 8.40 23.70
CA GLN A 82 12.27 9.51 24.53
C GLN A 82 11.46 10.79 24.26
N PRO A 83 11.29 11.67 25.27
CA PRO A 83 10.62 12.97 25.12
C PRO A 83 11.13 13.83 23.95
N GLY A 84 12.45 13.81 23.72
CA GLY A 84 13.07 14.55 22.61
C GLY A 84 12.75 14.01 21.22
N GLU A 85 12.23 12.78 21.11
CA GLU A 85 11.94 12.12 19.83
C GLU A 85 10.48 12.32 19.39
N VAL A 86 9.63 12.95 20.22
CA VAL A 86 8.19 13.10 19.96
C VAL A 86 7.92 13.85 18.65
N ALA A 87 8.69 14.91 18.36
CA ALA A 87 8.54 15.67 17.12
C ALA A 87 8.94 14.83 15.89
N THR A 88 10.01 14.06 16.00
CA THR A 88 10.46 13.16 14.92
C THR A 88 9.43 12.07 14.65
N LEU A 89 8.85 11.49 15.70
CA LEU A 89 7.77 10.50 15.57
C LEU A 89 6.53 11.12 14.93
N GLN A 90 6.15 12.34 15.32
CA GLN A 90 5.03 13.06 14.71
C GLN A 90 5.23 13.23 13.20
N GLN A 91 6.40 13.69 12.77
CA GLN A 91 6.68 13.86 11.35
C GLN A 91 6.62 12.51 10.61
N LYS A 92 7.23 11.47 11.18
CA LYS A 92 7.19 10.12 10.60
C LYS A 92 5.75 9.61 10.41
N LEU A 93 4.87 9.82 11.39
CA LEU A 93 3.48 9.40 11.31
C LEU A 93 2.69 10.21 10.28
N LEU A 94 2.98 11.50 10.11
CA LEU A 94 2.37 12.32 9.07
C LEU A 94 2.78 11.84 7.67
N ASP A 95 4.07 11.59 7.47
CA ASP A 95 4.60 11.06 6.20
C ASP A 95 3.99 9.67 5.87
N GLU A 96 3.81 8.82 6.89
CA GLU A 96 3.17 7.51 6.75
C GLU A 96 1.70 7.63 6.34
N ILE A 97 0.94 8.56 6.95
CA ILE A 97 -0.45 8.84 6.57
C ILE A 97 -0.54 9.34 5.13
N GLU A 98 0.33 10.28 4.73
CA GLU A 98 0.35 10.79 3.36
C GLU A 98 0.64 9.68 2.35
N THR A 99 1.59 8.80 2.67
CA THR A 99 1.93 7.64 1.83
C THR A 99 0.75 6.66 1.70
N LEU A 100 0.04 6.39 2.80
CA LEU A 100 -1.15 5.51 2.78
C LEU A 100 -2.27 6.09 1.93
N ASN A 101 -2.57 7.38 2.07
CA ASN A 101 -3.60 8.04 1.26
C ASN A 101 -3.28 8.02 -0.23
N ALA A 102 -2.02 8.29 -0.60
CA ALA A 102 -1.57 8.21 -2.00
C ALA A 102 -1.68 6.79 -2.58
N ASN A 103 -1.49 5.75 -1.74
CA ASN A 103 -1.68 4.37 -2.13
C ASN A 103 -3.15 4.04 -2.37
N ASP A 104 -4.07 4.51 -1.53
CA ASP A 104 -5.51 4.27 -1.69
C ASP A 104 -6.03 4.88 -3.01
N GLU A 105 -5.64 6.11 -3.34
CA GLU A 105 -5.96 6.73 -4.64
C GLU A 105 -5.39 5.92 -5.82
N SER A 106 -4.19 5.36 -5.65
CA SER A 106 -3.55 4.53 -6.67
C SER A 106 -4.26 3.19 -6.86
N ILE A 107 -4.75 2.57 -5.78
CA ILE A 107 -5.54 1.33 -5.82
C ILE A 107 -6.85 1.58 -6.56
N GLU A 108 -7.60 2.61 -6.18
CA GLU A 108 -8.88 2.94 -6.83
C GLU A 108 -8.69 3.18 -8.34
N ARG A 109 -7.64 3.91 -8.73
CA ARG A 109 -7.29 4.09 -10.14
C ARG A 109 -6.99 2.77 -10.85
N LEU A 110 -6.16 1.91 -10.25
CA LEU A 110 -5.80 0.61 -10.85
C LEU A 110 -7.01 -0.32 -10.97
N GLU A 111 -7.94 -0.31 -10.00
CA GLU A 111 -9.19 -1.07 -10.07
C GLU A 111 -10.05 -0.61 -11.25
N HIS A 112 -10.17 0.71 -11.46
CA HIS A 112 -10.87 1.26 -12.62
C HIS A 112 -10.22 0.87 -13.94
N GLU A 113 -8.89 0.90 -14.02
CA GLU A 113 -8.13 0.47 -15.21
C GLU A 113 -8.34 -1.01 -15.49
N VAL A 114 -8.25 -1.88 -14.48
CA VAL A 114 -8.50 -3.34 -14.62
C VAL A 114 -9.91 -3.58 -15.15
N GLN A 115 -10.93 -2.90 -14.61
CA GLN A 115 -12.30 -3.02 -15.10
C GLN A 115 -12.45 -2.52 -16.54
N ALA A 116 -11.78 -1.42 -16.91
CA ALA A 116 -11.80 -0.90 -18.27
C ALA A 116 -11.16 -1.87 -19.26
N PHE A 117 -9.99 -2.43 -18.93
CA PHE A 117 -9.32 -3.44 -19.76
C PHE A 117 -10.11 -4.75 -19.84
N ALA A 118 -10.78 -5.18 -18.77
CA ALA A 118 -11.64 -6.35 -18.80
C ALA A 118 -12.82 -6.17 -19.77
N ARG A 119 -13.48 -4.99 -19.75
CA ARG A 119 -14.53 -4.65 -20.71
C ARG A 119 -14.00 -4.64 -22.14
N HIS A 120 -12.86 -3.98 -22.37
CA HIS A 120 -12.25 -3.90 -23.70
C HIS A 120 -11.85 -5.28 -24.24
N TYR A 121 -11.26 -6.13 -23.40
CA TYR A 121 -10.99 -7.53 -23.73
C TYR A 121 -12.26 -8.26 -24.15
N GLN A 122 -13.34 -8.14 -23.37
CA GLN A 122 -14.59 -8.84 -23.66
C GLN A 122 -15.23 -8.39 -24.98
N GLU A 123 -15.19 -7.10 -25.29
CA GLU A 123 -15.64 -6.55 -26.57
C GLU A 123 -14.85 -7.16 -27.74
N LYS A 124 -13.52 -7.12 -27.67
CA LYS A 124 -12.65 -7.64 -28.73
C LYS A 124 -12.73 -9.15 -28.87
N ALA A 125 -12.88 -9.86 -27.75
CA ALA A 125 -13.03 -11.30 -27.75
C ALA A 125 -14.35 -11.74 -28.40
N ARG A 126 -15.45 -11.01 -28.16
CA ARG A 126 -16.74 -11.26 -28.84
C ARG A 126 -16.68 -10.98 -30.34
N GLU A 127 -16.05 -9.88 -30.74
CA GLU A 127 -15.83 -9.55 -32.15
C GLU A 127 -15.07 -10.71 -32.86
N LEU A 128 -14.02 -11.22 -32.22
CA LEU A 128 -13.28 -12.38 -32.71
C LEU A 128 -14.14 -13.66 -32.77
N SER A 129 -14.96 -13.92 -31.76
CA SER A 129 -15.89 -15.05 -31.72
C SER A 129 -16.87 -15.06 -32.90
N ASP A 130 -17.44 -13.91 -33.23
CA ASP A 130 -18.40 -13.80 -34.34
C ASP A 130 -17.71 -13.99 -35.69
N LEU A 131 -16.53 -13.41 -35.88
CA LEU A 131 -15.70 -13.65 -37.07
C LEU A 131 -15.32 -15.12 -37.21
N ARG A 132 -14.95 -15.78 -36.10
CA ARG A 132 -14.64 -17.21 -36.08
C ARG A 132 -15.83 -18.06 -36.45
N ARG A 133 -17.01 -17.78 -35.91
CA ARG A 133 -18.22 -18.58 -36.18
C ARG A 133 -18.57 -18.57 -37.67
N ASN A 134 -18.53 -17.41 -38.31
CA ASN A 134 -18.77 -17.26 -39.74
C ASN A 134 -17.68 -17.96 -40.59
N SER A 135 -16.42 -17.77 -40.22
CA SER A 135 -15.28 -18.36 -40.92
C SER A 135 -15.24 -19.88 -40.78
N ALA A 136 -15.60 -20.40 -39.60
CA ALA A 136 -15.67 -21.82 -39.30
C ALA A 136 -16.68 -22.54 -40.18
N THR A 137 -17.88 -21.98 -40.36
CA THR A 137 -18.89 -22.55 -41.26
C THR A 137 -18.41 -22.58 -42.72
N THR A 138 -17.81 -21.47 -43.18
CA THR A 138 -17.31 -21.35 -44.56
C THR A 138 -16.17 -22.34 -44.83
N LEU A 139 -15.18 -22.38 -43.94
CA LEU A 139 -14.04 -23.28 -44.04
C LEU A 139 -14.48 -24.74 -43.93
N ALA A 140 -15.40 -25.05 -43.01
CA ALA A 140 -15.86 -26.42 -42.82
C ALA A 140 -16.54 -26.98 -44.07
N SER A 141 -17.40 -26.18 -44.71
CA SER A 141 -18.08 -26.58 -45.96
C SER A 141 -17.08 -26.79 -47.10
N ALA A 142 -16.10 -25.90 -47.26
CA ALA A 142 -15.09 -26.02 -48.30
C ALA A 142 -14.20 -27.26 -48.10
N VAL A 143 -13.78 -27.53 -46.86
CA VAL A 143 -12.99 -28.72 -46.53
C VAL A 143 -13.81 -29.99 -46.72
N GLU A 144 -15.08 -30.02 -46.33
CA GLU A 144 -15.96 -31.18 -46.53
C GLU A 144 -16.11 -31.53 -48.02
N GLN A 145 -16.31 -30.53 -48.88
CA GLN A 145 -16.37 -30.73 -50.34
C GLN A 145 -15.06 -31.31 -50.89
N GLU A 146 -13.92 -30.85 -50.42
CA GLU A 146 -12.62 -31.35 -50.90
C GLU A 146 -12.32 -32.76 -50.39
N ILE A 147 -12.70 -33.07 -49.15
CA ILE A 147 -12.64 -34.43 -48.58
C ILE A 147 -13.45 -35.41 -49.44
N HIS A 148 -14.64 -35.00 -49.92
CA HIS A 148 -15.46 -35.84 -50.81
C HIS A 148 -14.76 -36.11 -52.15
N ARG A 149 -14.08 -35.10 -52.71
CA ARG A 149 -13.31 -35.23 -53.96
C ARG A 149 -12.09 -36.14 -53.81
N LEU A 150 -11.50 -36.19 -52.62
CA LEU A 150 -10.37 -37.06 -52.26
C LEU A 150 -10.80 -38.49 -51.84
N GLY A 151 -11.93 -38.97 -52.35
CA GLY A 151 -12.34 -40.37 -52.19
C GLY A 151 -13.05 -40.69 -50.87
N MET A 152 -13.55 -39.69 -50.13
CA MET A 152 -14.36 -39.89 -48.91
C MET A 152 -15.76 -39.27 -49.08
N PRO A 153 -16.62 -39.77 -49.98
CA PRO A 153 -17.90 -39.14 -50.34
C PRO A 153 -18.91 -39.04 -49.19
N GLY A 154 -18.70 -39.82 -48.12
CA GLY A 154 -19.51 -39.77 -46.90
C GLY A 154 -18.86 -39.04 -45.73
N GLY A 155 -17.70 -38.42 -45.96
CA GLY A 155 -16.93 -37.74 -44.93
C GLY A 155 -17.65 -36.48 -44.44
N ARG A 156 -17.55 -36.17 -43.15
CA ARG A 156 -18.07 -34.91 -42.58
C ARG A 156 -16.97 -34.19 -41.84
N PHE A 157 -16.96 -32.86 -41.93
CA PHE A 157 -15.99 -32.03 -41.26
C PHE A 157 -16.70 -30.88 -40.55
N GLN A 158 -16.34 -30.65 -39.29
CA GLN A 158 -16.91 -29.60 -38.45
C GLN A 158 -15.80 -28.94 -37.66
N ILE A 159 -15.87 -27.62 -37.56
CA ILE A 159 -15.03 -26.83 -36.66
C ILE A 159 -15.88 -26.47 -35.45
N ASP A 160 -15.56 -27.04 -34.30
CA ASP A 160 -16.25 -26.79 -33.05
C ASP A 160 -15.54 -25.68 -32.26
N LEU A 161 -16.32 -24.71 -31.80
CA LEU A 161 -15.84 -23.58 -31.00
C LEU A 161 -16.31 -23.77 -29.57
N LYS A 162 -15.48 -24.42 -28.75
CA LYS A 162 -15.81 -24.73 -27.36
C LYS A 162 -15.49 -23.54 -26.47
N ALA A 163 -16.50 -22.99 -25.80
CA ALA A 163 -16.29 -21.93 -24.82
C ALA A 163 -15.29 -22.38 -23.75
N ASN A 164 -14.35 -21.50 -23.42
CA ASN A 164 -13.37 -21.77 -22.37
C ASN A 164 -14.09 -21.93 -21.03
N ALA A 165 -13.71 -22.95 -20.27
CA ALA A 165 -14.30 -23.23 -18.96
C ALA A 165 -13.83 -22.24 -17.87
N SER A 166 -12.69 -21.57 -18.09
CA SER A 166 -12.17 -20.57 -17.17
C SER A 166 -12.90 -19.24 -17.36
N VAL A 167 -13.15 -18.56 -16.24
CA VAL A 167 -13.66 -17.18 -16.21
C VAL A 167 -12.55 -16.18 -16.57
N GLU A 168 -11.28 -16.59 -16.50
CA GLU A 168 -10.14 -15.73 -16.78
C GLU A 168 -9.99 -15.43 -18.29
N PRO A 169 -9.61 -14.19 -18.64
CA PRO A 169 -9.23 -13.83 -20.00
C PRO A 169 -8.14 -14.74 -20.56
N SER A 170 -8.35 -15.27 -21.77
CA SER A 170 -7.37 -16.06 -22.51
C SER A 170 -6.80 -15.24 -23.65
N PRO A 171 -5.48 -15.31 -23.93
CA PRO A 171 -4.88 -14.63 -25.07
C PRO A 171 -5.44 -15.10 -26.41
N HIS A 172 -6.13 -16.25 -26.45
CA HIS A 172 -6.73 -16.82 -27.66
C HIS A 172 -8.23 -16.53 -27.81
N GLY A 173 -8.83 -15.72 -26.93
CA GLY A 173 -10.24 -15.33 -26.98
C GLY A 173 -11.15 -16.23 -26.15
N LEU A 174 -12.43 -16.32 -26.52
CA LEU A 174 -13.46 -16.97 -25.69
C LEU A 174 -13.55 -18.48 -25.88
N GLU A 175 -12.99 -19.02 -26.96
CA GLU A 175 -13.13 -20.41 -27.33
C GLU A 175 -11.82 -21.11 -27.62
N GLN A 176 -11.81 -22.41 -27.33
CA GLN A 176 -10.89 -23.38 -27.87
C GLN A 176 -11.47 -23.94 -29.17
N VAL A 177 -10.68 -23.90 -30.23
CA VAL A 177 -11.06 -24.45 -31.55
C VAL A 177 -10.70 -25.93 -31.61
N GLU A 178 -11.66 -26.77 -31.98
CA GLU A 178 -11.45 -28.20 -32.21
C GLU A 178 -11.92 -28.59 -33.62
N LEU A 179 -11.03 -29.23 -34.38
CA LEU A 179 -11.37 -29.76 -35.70
C LEU A 179 -11.90 -31.19 -35.54
N LEU A 180 -13.16 -31.38 -35.90
CA LEU A 180 -13.87 -32.65 -35.81
C LEU A 180 -14.11 -33.23 -37.20
N VAL A 181 -13.90 -34.52 -37.34
CA VAL A 181 -14.05 -35.22 -38.61
C VAL A 181 -14.65 -36.61 -38.44
N SER A 182 -15.34 -37.07 -39.48
CA SER A 182 -15.84 -38.44 -39.63
C SER A 182 -15.57 -38.88 -41.06
N ALA A 183 -14.88 -40.01 -41.26
CA ALA A 183 -14.50 -40.47 -42.60
C ALA A 183 -15.64 -41.24 -43.30
N ASN A 184 -16.55 -41.84 -42.52
CA ASN A 184 -17.58 -42.75 -43.03
C ASN A 184 -18.98 -42.35 -42.53
N PRO A 185 -20.03 -42.49 -43.35
CA PRO A 185 -21.41 -42.26 -42.94
C PRO A 185 -21.77 -43.06 -41.69
N GLY A 186 -22.42 -42.41 -40.72
CA GLY A 186 -22.88 -43.05 -39.49
C GLY A 186 -21.85 -43.14 -38.36
N GLN A 187 -20.58 -42.79 -38.60
CA GLN A 187 -19.60 -42.65 -37.51
C GLN A 187 -19.72 -41.27 -36.84
N PRO A 188 -19.57 -41.19 -35.50
CA PRO A 188 -19.60 -39.91 -34.81
C PRO A 188 -18.39 -39.06 -35.20
N LEU A 189 -18.58 -37.75 -35.20
CA LEU A 189 -17.49 -36.78 -35.33
C LEU A 189 -16.50 -36.95 -34.17
N LYS A 190 -15.21 -37.09 -34.51
CA LYS A 190 -14.12 -37.21 -33.54
C LYS A 190 -13.07 -36.15 -33.83
N ALA A 191 -12.32 -35.77 -32.79
CA ALA A 191 -11.17 -34.90 -32.94
C ALA A 191 -10.22 -35.46 -34.01
N LEU A 192 -9.69 -34.58 -34.88
CA LEU A 192 -8.77 -34.96 -35.95
C LEU A 192 -7.60 -35.83 -35.46
N ALA A 193 -7.06 -35.52 -34.27
CA ALA A 193 -5.98 -36.28 -33.64
C ALA A 193 -6.35 -37.72 -33.21
N LYS A 194 -7.64 -38.06 -33.18
CA LYS A 194 -8.18 -39.38 -32.77
C LYS A 194 -8.69 -40.20 -33.96
N VAL A 195 -8.45 -39.76 -35.20
CA VAL A 195 -8.80 -40.52 -36.40
C VAL A 195 -7.86 -41.72 -36.52
N ALA A 196 -8.44 -42.91 -36.69
CA ALA A 196 -7.73 -44.17 -36.49
C ALA A 196 -6.92 -44.66 -37.71
N SER A 197 -7.16 -44.13 -38.92
CA SER A 197 -6.48 -44.56 -40.14
C SER A 197 -5.49 -43.49 -40.64
N GLY A 198 -4.22 -43.85 -40.77
CA GLY A 198 -3.15 -42.93 -41.23
C GLY A 198 -3.44 -42.33 -42.61
N GLY A 199 -3.91 -43.15 -43.56
CA GLY A 199 -4.26 -42.67 -44.90
C GLY A 199 -5.46 -41.73 -44.94
N GLU A 200 -6.47 -41.93 -44.08
CA GLU A 200 -7.60 -41.00 -43.97
C GLU A 200 -7.16 -39.66 -43.39
N LEU A 201 -6.31 -39.68 -42.35
CA LEU A 201 -5.76 -38.49 -41.73
C LEU A 201 -4.93 -37.66 -42.72
N SER A 202 -4.07 -38.31 -43.52
CA SER A 202 -3.25 -37.64 -44.54
C SER A 202 -4.11 -36.96 -45.60
N ARG A 203 -5.18 -37.61 -46.08
CA ARG A 203 -6.10 -37.00 -47.06
C ARG A 203 -6.90 -35.84 -46.47
N ILE A 204 -7.36 -35.95 -45.22
CA ILE A 204 -8.07 -34.85 -44.54
C ILE A 204 -7.12 -33.65 -44.33
N SER A 205 -5.89 -33.91 -43.91
CA SER A 205 -4.85 -32.87 -43.75
C SER A 205 -4.56 -32.19 -45.09
N LEU A 206 -4.45 -32.95 -46.18
CA LEU A 206 -4.30 -32.40 -47.54
C LEU A 206 -5.49 -31.51 -47.92
N ALA A 207 -6.73 -31.96 -47.71
CA ALA A 207 -7.92 -31.14 -48.00
C ALA A 207 -7.87 -29.80 -47.26
N ILE A 208 -7.56 -29.81 -45.96
CA ILE A 208 -7.44 -28.59 -45.14
C ILE A 208 -6.32 -27.70 -45.71
N GLN A 209 -5.17 -28.26 -46.05
CA GLN A 209 -4.04 -27.49 -46.57
C GLN A 209 -4.30 -26.92 -47.96
N VAL A 210 -4.97 -27.65 -48.86
CA VAL A 210 -5.35 -27.14 -50.19
C VAL A 210 -6.30 -25.96 -50.08
N ILE A 211 -7.34 -26.07 -49.24
CA ILE A 211 -8.31 -24.98 -49.04
C ILE A 211 -7.65 -23.76 -48.38
N THR A 212 -6.77 -23.97 -47.39
CA THR A 212 -6.09 -22.87 -46.69
C THR A 212 -4.90 -22.29 -47.46
N ALA A 213 -4.29 -23.04 -48.38
CA ALA A 213 -3.21 -22.57 -49.24
C ALA A 213 -3.69 -21.53 -50.27
N GLN A 214 -4.98 -21.54 -50.64
CA GLN A 214 -5.55 -20.48 -51.49
C GLN A 214 -5.41 -19.08 -50.87
N THR A 215 -5.23 -19.01 -49.55
CA THR A 215 -5.03 -17.78 -48.78
C THR A 215 -3.62 -17.65 -48.19
N SER A 216 -2.74 -18.65 -48.36
CA SER A 216 -1.41 -18.70 -47.73
C SER A 216 -0.28 -18.68 -48.76
N ARG A 217 0.82 -17.99 -48.43
CA ARG A 217 2.02 -17.88 -49.31
C ARG A 217 3.02 -19.03 -49.08
N VAL A 218 2.56 -20.26 -48.90
CA VAL A 218 3.48 -21.40 -48.76
C VAL A 218 3.87 -21.89 -50.16
N PRO A 219 5.15 -21.76 -50.57
CA PRO A 219 5.55 -22.00 -51.97
C PRO A 219 5.65 -23.49 -52.32
N THR A 220 5.81 -24.40 -51.36
CA THR A 220 5.91 -25.85 -51.60
C THR A 220 5.46 -26.62 -50.37
N LEU A 221 4.63 -27.65 -50.56
CA LEU A 221 4.15 -28.57 -49.52
C LEU A 221 4.45 -30.00 -49.97
N VAL A 222 5.01 -30.82 -49.08
CA VAL A 222 5.30 -32.23 -49.31
C VAL A 222 4.43 -33.05 -48.37
N PHE A 223 3.74 -34.05 -48.91
CA PHE A 223 2.86 -34.93 -48.16
C PHE A 223 3.37 -36.36 -48.26
N ASP A 224 3.25 -37.11 -47.18
CA ASP A 224 3.61 -38.53 -47.11
C ASP A 224 2.33 -39.38 -46.94
N GLU A 225 2.32 -40.58 -47.52
CA GLU A 225 1.25 -41.58 -47.40
C GLU A 225 -0.17 -41.17 -47.86
N VAL A 226 -0.33 -40.14 -48.71
CA VAL A 226 -1.66 -39.68 -49.18
C VAL A 226 -2.41 -40.74 -49.99
N ASP A 227 -1.66 -41.58 -50.70
CA ASP A 227 -2.19 -42.57 -51.64
C ASP A 227 -2.52 -43.91 -50.97
N VAL A 228 -2.24 -44.06 -49.67
CA VAL A 228 -2.48 -45.31 -48.93
C VAL A 228 -3.98 -45.55 -48.77
N GLY A 229 -4.48 -46.56 -49.49
CA GLY A 229 -5.88 -47.00 -49.45
C GLY A 229 -6.79 -46.38 -50.51
N ILE A 230 -6.28 -45.59 -51.45
CA ILE A 230 -7.01 -45.16 -52.66
C ILE A 230 -6.74 -46.19 -53.77
N GLY A 231 -7.30 -47.38 -53.62
CA GLY A 231 -7.11 -48.48 -54.56
C GLY A 231 -8.39 -48.79 -55.34
N GLY A 232 -8.38 -48.44 -56.63
CA GLY A 232 -8.94 -49.29 -57.67
C GLY A 232 -7.90 -50.30 -58.12
#